data_AF-A0A519I745-F1
#
_entry.id   AF-A0A519I745-F1
#
_cell.length_a   1.000
_cell.length_b   1.000
_cell.length_c   1.000
_cell.angle_alpha   90.00
_cell.angle_beta   90.00
_cell.angle_gamma   90.00
#
_symmetry.space_group_name_H-M   'P 1'
#
loop_
_entity.id
_entity.type
_entity.pdbx_description
1 polymer ?
#
loop_
_entity_poly.entity_id
_entity_poly.type
_entity_poly.pdbx_seq_one_letter_code
_entity_poly.pdbx_strand_id
1 'polypeptide(L)'
;MMTALSQHQHLLDPVVLNHPQRQFALKVMDLLKTRQFDALEALLAPSWAAFESGALSDLGLSRTWSHMGLQRADLIEPAQAWVQAYPHSFAALLFAAQLHCAVAWQARGTCTVDKTSEKQFAVMQEHFDAAFPYLHRALAASARPTLAIAVGITMARAGSDDPEHDYIALAQPHLPHSPVLYGRLMWALNPKWGGSLAEVDALFRSAQQWSASWPDEERKRVHATHRSELADIEACNGDSDRAIALLNGILHEAPDFDDAHSQLARQHHYKDQMQLAVDHLLRAVRLAPEADRFDRLGDYYEALDQQDVAIAYFEEAMLWGSGSAASSVAHWLSNQLKAAAADQRPAIEEQLGRVATYGMQQFSPRTMFVMGAIEFFQRGDDAAKSRAYDWWREAARWGNSGAMFNLGIAHFDGEDGQTLNKALAIQYWATAASMGNLSSHERLGKALLTGDGIAQDLESAAYHLEIAADGENVYAMRDWICCLWFGRGTPQDRGTAKQLLQRLNVLSPDMYESARERIGLGASVKNWVGKLFA
;
A
#
# COMPACT_ATOMS: atom_id res chain seq x y z
N MET A 1 -23.58 -2.62 -5.88
CA MET A 1 -22.55 -3.42 -5.17
C MET A 1 -22.10 -2.75 -3.87
N MET A 2 -21.84 -1.44 -3.83
CA MET A 2 -21.38 -0.74 -2.59
C MET A 2 -22.48 -0.17 -1.68
N THR A 3 -23.71 -0.02 -2.14
CA THR A 3 -24.84 0.37 -1.27
C THR A 3 -25.08 -0.61 -0.12
N ALA A 4 -24.60 -1.85 -0.24
CA ALA A 4 -24.67 -2.90 0.79
C ALA A 4 -23.56 -2.86 1.85
N LEU A 5 -22.54 -1.99 1.69
CA LEU A 5 -21.47 -1.72 2.67
C LEU A 5 -21.67 -0.34 3.35
N SER A 6 -22.91 0.18 3.36
CA SER A 6 -23.21 1.52 3.89
C SER A 6 -23.58 1.53 5.38
N GLN A 7 -23.47 0.40 6.07
CA GLN A 7 -24.00 0.24 7.43
C GLN A 7 -23.29 1.16 8.42
N HIS A 8 -22.00 1.45 8.24
CA HIS A 8 -21.20 2.26 9.16
C HIS A 8 -20.99 3.70 8.71
N GLN A 9 -21.60 4.14 7.59
CA GLN A 9 -21.42 5.51 7.10
C GLN A 9 -21.80 6.58 8.14
N HIS A 10 -22.76 6.27 9.03
CA HIS A 10 -23.18 7.17 10.11
C HIS A 10 -22.08 7.44 11.16
N LEU A 11 -21.01 6.63 11.19
CA LEU A 11 -19.84 6.79 12.06
C LEU A 11 -18.75 7.67 11.43
N LEU A 12 -18.85 7.96 10.13
CA LEU A 12 -17.91 8.83 9.45
C LEU A 12 -18.14 10.29 9.83
N ASP A 13 -17.06 11.07 9.78
CA ASP A 13 -17.12 12.51 9.96
C ASP A 13 -18.13 13.15 8.98
N PRO A 14 -19.15 13.89 9.47
CA PRO A 14 -20.13 14.54 8.61
C PRO A 14 -19.53 15.50 7.58
N VAL A 15 -18.39 16.13 7.89
CA VAL A 15 -17.67 17.01 6.95
C VAL A 15 -17.12 16.20 5.78
N VAL A 16 -16.61 15.00 6.05
CA VAL A 16 -16.12 14.08 5.02
C VAL A 16 -17.26 13.58 4.15
N LEU A 17 -18.37 13.14 4.75
CA LEU A 17 -19.54 12.63 4.02
C LEU A 17 -20.15 13.66 3.07
N ASN A 18 -20.26 14.90 3.54
CA ASN A 18 -20.86 16.02 2.81
C ASN A 18 -19.83 16.81 1.98
N HIS A 19 -18.59 16.33 1.89
CA HIS A 19 -17.54 17.04 1.19
C HIS A 19 -17.92 17.23 -0.29
N PRO A 20 -17.89 18.45 -0.85
CA PRO A 20 -18.35 18.72 -2.22
C PRO A 20 -17.66 17.86 -3.27
N GLN A 21 -16.36 17.63 -3.08
CA GLN A 21 -15.56 16.79 -3.97
C GLN A 21 -15.98 15.32 -3.93
N ARG A 22 -16.34 14.80 -2.75
CA ARG A 22 -16.87 13.43 -2.62
C ARG A 22 -18.18 13.29 -3.38
N GLN A 23 -19.08 14.26 -3.22
CA GLN A 23 -20.37 14.27 -3.93
C GLN A 23 -20.18 14.35 -5.45
N PHE A 24 -19.22 15.15 -5.90
CA PHE A 24 -18.85 15.24 -7.30
C PHE A 24 -18.29 13.92 -7.84
N ALA A 25 -17.36 13.29 -7.12
CA ALA A 25 -16.77 11.99 -7.49
C ALA A 25 -17.84 10.91 -7.64
N LEU A 26 -18.76 10.81 -6.66
CA LEU A 26 -19.87 9.87 -6.69
C LEU A 26 -20.79 10.08 -7.90
N LYS A 27 -21.07 11.34 -8.23
CA LYS A 27 -21.88 11.69 -9.40
C LYS A 27 -21.17 11.32 -10.71
N VAL A 28 -19.87 11.60 -10.84
CA VAL A 28 -19.07 11.19 -12.01
C VAL A 28 -19.09 9.67 -12.16
N MET A 29 -18.85 8.93 -11.07
CA MET A 29 -18.89 7.46 -11.07
C MET A 29 -20.25 6.91 -11.48
N ASP A 30 -21.34 7.48 -10.98
CA ASP A 30 -22.70 7.05 -11.30
C ASP A 30 -23.03 7.26 -12.78
N LEU A 31 -22.78 8.48 -13.30
CA LEU A 31 -23.00 8.81 -14.71
C LEU A 31 -22.15 7.93 -15.64
N LEU A 32 -20.90 7.68 -15.26
CA LEU A 32 -19.98 6.83 -16.02
C LEU A 32 -20.48 5.38 -16.05
N LYS A 33 -20.81 4.79 -14.89
CA LYS A 33 -21.30 3.40 -14.80
C LYS A 33 -22.65 3.18 -15.47
N THR A 34 -23.52 4.18 -15.43
CA THR A 34 -24.83 4.15 -16.10
C THR A 34 -24.77 4.59 -17.57
N ARG A 35 -23.57 4.88 -18.10
CA ARG A 35 -23.31 5.30 -19.48
C ARG A 35 -24.08 6.55 -19.91
N GLN A 36 -24.36 7.44 -18.97
CA GLN A 36 -25.00 8.74 -19.23
C GLN A 36 -23.95 9.78 -19.68
N PHE A 37 -23.30 9.51 -20.82
CA PHE A 37 -22.13 10.28 -21.26
C PHE A 37 -22.45 11.73 -21.63
N ASP A 38 -23.61 12.04 -22.22
CA ASP A 38 -24.04 13.43 -22.47
C ASP A 38 -24.11 14.24 -21.18
N ALA A 39 -24.66 13.65 -20.11
CA ALA A 39 -24.77 14.31 -18.82
C ALA A 39 -23.40 14.47 -18.15
N LEU A 40 -22.49 13.52 -18.37
CA LEU A 40 -21.12 13.58 -17.88
C LEU A 40 -20.30 14.68 -18.59
N GLU A 41 -20.42 14.79 -19.91
CA GLU A 41 -19.83 15.89 -20.70
C GLU A 41 -20.39 17.24 -20.25
N ALA A 42 -21.71 17.36 -20.11
CA ALA A 42 -22.36 18.58 -19.65
C ALA A 42 -21.92 18.99 -18.22
N LEU A 43 -21.61 18.01 -17.35
CA LEU A 43 -21.12 18.26 -16.00
C LEU A 43 -19.71 18.88 -16.01
N LEU A 44 -18.84 18.45 -16.92
CA LEU A 44 -17.42 18.82 -16.94
C LEU A 44 -17.15 20.04 -17.84
N ALA A 45 -17.97 20.25 -18.86
CA ALA A 45 -17.82 21.32 -19.86
C ALA A 45 -17.63 22.73 -19.26
N PRO A 46 -18.33 23.17 -18.19
CA PRO A 46 -18.14 24.51 -17.65
C PRO A 46 -16.72 24.75 -17.12
N SER A 47 -16.19 23.81 -16.33
CA SER A 47 -14.83 23.89 -15.79
C SER A 47 -13.77 23.82 -16.89
N TRP A 48 -14.01 22.99 -17.90
CA TRP A 48 -13.13 22.85 -19.06
C TRP A 48 -13.08 24.14 -19.91
N ALA A 49 -14.24 24.69 -20.26
CA ALA A 49 -14.33 25.92 -21.04
C ALA A 49 -13.71 27.12 -20.31
N ALA A 50 -13.88 27.19 -18.98
CA ALA A 50 -13.22 28.19 -18.16
C ALA A 50 -11.69 28.03 -18.18
N PHE A 51 -11.17 26.81 -18.16
CA PHE A 51 -9.73 26.56 -18.26
C PHE A 51 -9.17 26.93 -19.65
N GLU A 52 -9.79 26.48 -20.73
CA GLU A 52 -9.32 26.79 -22.10
C GLU A 52 -9.36 28.29 -22.41
N SER A 53 -10.35 29.01 -21.88
CA SER A 53 -10.43 30.48 -22.01
C SER A 53 -9.47 31.25 -21.10
N GLY A 54 -8.78 30.56 -20.17
CA GLY A 54 -7.90 31.17 -19.18
C GLY A 54 -8.62 31.76 -17.96
N ALA A 55 -9.95 31.64 -17.87
CA ALA A 55 -10.73 32.07 -16.72
C ALA A 55 -10.53 31.17 -15.48
N LEU A 56 -10.14 29.91 -15.69
CA LEU A 56 -9.74 28.98 -14.64
C LEU A 56 -8.24 28.65 -14.76
N SER A 57 -7.53 28.70 -13.65
CA SER A 57 -6.12 28.34 -13.62
C SER A 57 -5.94 26.81 -13.70
N ASP A 58 -4.71 26.38 -14.00
CA ASP A 58 -4.35 24.96 -14.03
C ASP A 58 -4.53 24.30 -12.67
N LEU A 59 -4.17 25.00 -11.59
CA LEU A 59 -4.43 24.53 -10.22
C LEU A 59 -5.94 24.45 -9.93
N GLY A 60 -6.71 25.43 -10.41
CA GLY A 60 -8.17 25.42 -10.28
C GLY A 60 -8.82 24.24 -11.00
N LEU A 61 -8.39 23.93 -12.22
CA LEU A 61 -8.88 22.76 -12.95
C LEU A 61 -8.43 21.46 -12.27
N SER A 62 -7.16 21.36 -11.89
CA SER A 62 -6.63 20.19 -11.17
C SER A 62 -7.40 19.89 -9.89
N ARG A 63 -7.80 20.89 -9.11
CA ARG A 63 -8.64 20.72 -7.90
C ARG A 63 -10.10 20.38 -8.22
N THR A 64 -10.62 20.88 -9.34
CA THR A 64 -11.99 20.55 -9.76
C THR A 64 -12.06 19.10 -10.23
N TRP A 65 -10.98 18.61 -10.84
CA TRP A 65 -10.88 17.28 -11.45
C TRP A 65 -10.03 16.30 -10.64
N SER A 66 -9.58 16.64 -9.42
CA SER A 66 -8.71 15.77 -8.61
C SER A 66 -9.32 14.40 -8.34
N HIS A 67 -10.65 14.30 -8.37
CA HIS A 67 -11.40 13.06 -8.14
C HIS A 67 -11.60 12.22 -9.40
N MET A 68 -11.04 12.63 -10.53
CA MET A 68 -10.98 11.80 -11.74
C MET A 68 -9.87 10.73 -11.62
N GLY A 69 -8.91 10.90 -10.71
CA GLY A 69 -7.86 9.91 -10.38
C GLY A 69 -8.31 8.79 -9.44
N LEU A 70 -9.48 8.18 -9.67
CA LEU A 70 -9.96 7.05 -8.88
C LEU A 70 -9.12 5.81 -9.12
N GLN A 71 -8.77 5.09 -8.06
CA GLN A 71 -8.04 3.81 -8.15
C GLN A 71 -9.02 2.65 -8.34
N ARG A 72 -9.78 2.68 -9.44
CA ARG A 72 -10.96 1.81 -9.64
C ARG A 72 -10.90 1.07 -10.96
N ALA A 73 -10.29 -0.12 -10.97
CA ALA A 73 -10.18 -0.94 -12.17
C ALA A 73 -11.54 -1.26 -12.84
N ASP A 74 -12.63 -1.34 -12.05
CA ASP A 74 -13.99 -1.55 -12.56
C ASP A 74 -14.55 -0.38 -13.41
N LEU A 75 -13.89 0.78 -13.41
CA LEU A 75 -14.27 1.93 -14.24
C LEU A 75 -13.60 1.95 -15.62
N ILE A 76 -12.66 1.05 -15.90
CA ILE A 76 -11.89 1.06 -17.16
C ILE A 76 -12.81 0.87 -18.36
N GLU A 77 -13.66 -0.16 -18.35
CA GLU A 77 -14.59 -0.41 -19.48
C GLU A 77 -15.59 0.74 -19.68
N PRO A 78 -16.24 1.27 -18.62
CA PRO A 78 -17.06 2.48 -18.75
C PRO A 78 -16.30 3.70 -19.31
N ALA A 79 -15.05 3.93 -18.90
CA ALA A 79 -14.21 5.01 -19.41
C ALA A 79 -13.87 4.84 -20.88
N GLN A 80 -13.56 3.62 -21.31
CA GLN A 80 -13.33 3.30 -22.72
C GLN A 80 -14.58 3.55 -23.58
N ALA A 81 -15.75 3.15 -23.10
CA ALA A 81 -17.02 3.41 -23.76
C ALA A 81 -17.31 4.93 -23.87
N TRP A 82 -16.97 5.70 -22.84
CA TRP A 82 -17.08 7.16 -22.87
C TRP A 82 -16.16 7.77 -23.95
N VAL A 83 -14.89 7.36 -24.01
CA VAL A 83 -13.96 7.81 -25.07
C VAL A 83 -14.42 7.39 -26.46
N GLN A 84 -15.05 6.23 -26.63
CA GLN A 84 -15.62 5.82 -27.92
C GLN A 84 -16.77 6.71 -28.36
N ALA A 85 -17.63 7.12 -27.42
CA ALA A 85 -18.74 8.04 -27.70
C ALA A 85 -18.25 9.48 -27.97
N TYR A 86 -17.20 9.93 -27.27
CA TYR A 86 -16.63 11.28 -27.39
C TYR A 86 -15.12 11.23 -27.67
N PRO A 87 -14.70 10.84 -28.89
CA PRO A 87 -13.29 10.61 -29.19
C PRO A 87 -12.41 11.86 -29.16
N HIS A 88 -12.99 13.05 -29.07
CA HIS A 88 -12.25 14.31 -29.01
C HIS A 88 -12.47 15.05 -27.67
N SER A 89 -13.19 14.44 -26.72
CA SER A 89 -13.37 15.04 -25.39
C SER A 89 -12.07 14.94 -24.59
N PHE A 90 -11.47 16.09 -24.28
CA PHE A 90 -10.29 16.15 -23.42
C PHE A 90 -10.57 15.52 -22.06
N ALA A 91 -11.76 15.74 -21.50
CA ALA A 91 -12.16 15.17 -20.22
C ALA A 91 -12.21 13.64 -20.26
N ALA A 92 -12.82 13.06 -21.30
CA ALA A 92 -12.89 11.60 -21.46
C ALA A 92 -11.50 10.98 -21.63
N LEU A 93 -10.67 11.60 -22.48
CA LEU A 93 -9.29 11.15 -22.75
C LEU A 93 -8.42 11.23 -21.50
N LEU A 94 -8.44 12.37 -20.80
CA LEU A 94 -7.68 12.57 -19.59
C LEU A 94 -8.14 11.62 -18.48
N PHE A 95 -9.47 11.42 -18.32
CA PHE A 95 -10.01 10.46 -17.35
C PHE A 95 -9.48 9.05 -17.61
N ALA A 96 -9.56 8.57 -18.85
CA ALA A 96 -9.11 7.24 -19.21
C ALA A 96 -7.60 7.07 -18.94
N ALA A 97 -6.78 8.04 -19.34
CA ALA A 97 -5.35 8.04 -19.06
C ALA A 97 -5.04 8.03 -17.55
N GLN A 98 -5.69 8.92 -16.79
CA GLN A 98 -5.52 9.01 -15.34
C GLN A 98 -5.94 7.73 -14.63
N LEU A 99 -7.06 7.13 -15.04
CA LEU A 99 -7.57 5.89 -14.47
C LEU A 99 -6.60 4.73 -14.70
N HIS A 100 -6.11 4.56 -15.92
CA HIS A 100 -5.09 3.56 -16.23
C HIS A 100 -3.81 3.81 -15.42
N CYS A 101 -3.34 5.05 -15.33
CA CYS A 101 -2.18 5.39 -14.51
C CYS A 101 -2.40 5.07 -13.03
N ALA A 102 -3.57 5.39 -12.47
CA ALA A 102 -3.90 5.13 -11.06
C ALA A 102 -3.97 3.63 -10.77
N VAL A 103 -4.59 2.86 -11.66
CA VAL A 103 -4.70 1.40 -11.56
C VAL A 103 -3.33 0.72 -11.71
N ALA A 104 -2.44 1.24 -12.56
CA ALA A 104 -1.07 0.76 -12.69
C ALA A 104 -0.30 0.88 -11.36
N TRP A 105 -0.37 2.06 -10.71
CA TRP A 105 0.27 2.29 -9.42
C TRP A 105 -0.33 1.45 -8.29
N GLN A 106 -1.64 1.24 -8.33
CA GLN A 106 -2.33 0.35 -7.40
C GLN A 106 -1.87 -1.11 -7.55
N ALA A 107 -1.76 -1.61 -8.78
CA ALA A 107 -1.27 -2.96 -9.06
C ALA A 107 0.17 -3.17 -8.58
N ARG A 108 1.02 -2.15 -8.71
CA ARG A 108 2.39 -2.16 -8.16
C ARG A 108 2.40 -2.18 -6.63
N GLY A 109 1.49 -1.44 -5.99
CA GLY A 109 1.50 -1.21 -4.55
C GLY A 109 2.62 -0.26 -4.12
N THR A 110 2.83 -0.17 -2.80
CA THR A 110 3.75 0.81 -2.17
C THR A 110 5.19 0.29 -2.00
N CYS A 111 5.50 -0.89 -2.53
CA CYS A 111 6.82 -1.50 -2.41
C CYS A 111 7.89 -0.82 -3.30
N THR A 112 9.13 -0.85 -2.84
CA THR A 112 10.30 -0.50 -3.63
C THR A 112 10.47 -1.47 -4.81
N VAL A 113 11.20 -1.05 -5.85
CA VAL A 113 11.35 -1.83 -7.10
C VAL A 113 11.87 -3.25 -6.85
N ASP A 114 12.79 -3.42 -5.91
CA ASP A 114 13.36 -4.71 -5.49
C ASP A 114 12.37 -5.65 -4.79
N LYS A 115 11.22 -5.12 -4.34
CA LYS A 115 10.17 -5.84 -3.60
C LYS A 115 8.86 -5.97 -4.37
N THR A 116 8.80 -5.49 -5.61
CA THR A 116 7.64 -5.62 -6.50
C THR A 116 7.76 -6.90 -7.33
N SER A 117 6.70 -7.71 -7.42
CA SER A 117 6.74 -8.95 -8.19
C SER A 117 6.72 -8.70 -9.72
N GLU A 118 7.23 -9.65 -10.51
CA GLU A 118 7.16 -9.57 -11.98
C GLU A 118 5.71 -9.40 -12.48
N LYS A 119 4.75 -10.06 -11.83
CA LYS A 119 3.33 -9.93 -12.19
C LYS A 119 2.81 -8.52 -11.94
N GLN A 120 3.19 -7.91 -10.81
CA GLN A 120 2.81 -6.53 -10.49
C GLN A 120 3.38 -5.55 -11.52
N PHE A 121 4.66 -5.70 -11.89
CA PHE A 121 5.27 -4.88 -12.94
C PHE A 121 4.63 -5.07 -14.31
N ALA A 122 4.33 -6.32 -14.70
CA ALA A 122 3.71 -6.59 -15.98
C ALA A 122 2.33 -5.91 -16.11
N VAL A 123 1.50 -5.98 -15.06
CA VAL A 123 0.19 -5.31 -15.06
C VAL A 123 0.33 -3.80 -15.01
N MET A 124 1.30 -3.27 -14.25
CA MET A 124 1.61 -1.84 -14.25
C MET A 124 1.95 -1.35 -15.67
N GLN A 125 2.84 -2.04 -16.39
CA GLN A 125 3.21 -1.67 -17.75
C GLN A 125 2.05 -1.80 -18.73
N GLU A 126 1.25 -2.87 -18.65
CA GLU A 126 0.06 -3.04 -19.49
C GLU A 126 -0.90 -1.84 -19.38
N HIS A 127 -1.14 -1.34 -18.16
CA HIS A 127 -1.99 -0.18 -17.96
C HIS A 127 -1.33 1.12 -18.42
N PHE A 128 -0.01 1.28 -18.27
CA PHE A 128 0.68 2.43 -18.84
C PHE A 128 0.65 2.47 -20.36
N ASP A 129 0.91 1.32 -21.01
CA ASP A 129 0.82 1.18 -22.46
C ASP A 129 -0.59 1.54 -22.97
N ALA A 130 -1.62 1.12 -22.23
CA ALA A 130 -3.00 1.48 -22.53
C ALA A 130 -3.32 2.97 -22.29
N ALA A 131 -2.58 3.67 -21.42
CA ALA A 131 -2.79 5.09 -21.14
C ALA A 131 -2.20 6.01 -22.24
N PHE A 132 -1.08 5.63 -22.86
CA PHE A 132 -0.38 6.48 -23.84
C PHE A 132 -1.27 6.96 -25.01
N PRO A 133 -2.06 6.11 -25.69
CA PRO A 133 -2.90 6.58 -26.78
C PRO A 133 -3.95 7.62 -26.35
N TYR A 134 -4.45 7.54 -25.11
CA TYR A 134 -5.36 8.54 -24.57
C TYR A 134 -4.62 9.85 -24.27
N LEU A 135 -3.41 9.76 -23.70
CA LEU A 135 -2.56 10.93 -23.43
C LEU A 135 -2.18 11.66 -24.71
N HIS A 136 -1.72 10.96 -25.74
CA HIS A 136 -1.32 11.57 -27.01
C HIS A 136 -2.48 12.37 -27.64
N ARG A 137 -3.69 11.80 -27.60
CA ARG A 137 -4.90 12.49 -28.06
C ARG A 137 -5.30 13.65 -27.16
N ALA A 138 -5.13 13.52 -25.83
CA ALA A 138 -5.40 14.61 -24.89
C ALA A 138 -4.42 15.78 -25.08
N LEU A 139 -3.14 15.50 -25.31
CA LEU A 139 -2.11 16.50 -25.64
C LEU A 139 -2.51 17.29 -26.89
N ALA A 140 -3.02 16.61 -27.92
CA ALA A 140 -3.47 17.25 -29.16
C ALA A 140 -4.81 18.00 -29.03
N ALA A 141 -5.63 17.69 -28.02
CA ALA A 141 -6.97 18.25 -27.85
C ALA A 141 -6.99 19.59 -27.08
N SER A 142 -5.87 20.01 -26.50
CA SER A 142 -5.78 21.23 -25.68
C SER A 142 -4.59 22.10 -26.09
N ALA A 143 -4.80 23.41 -26.13
CA ALA A 143 -3.69 24.37 -26.29
C ALA A 143 -2.88 24.53 -24.98
N ARG A 144 -3.39 24.02 -23.86
CA ARG A 144 -2.78 24.06 -22.52
C ARG A 144 -2.79 22.65 -21.90
N PRO A 145 -2.04 21.68 -22.45
CA PRO A 145 -2.16 20.28 -22.07
C PRO A 145 -1.47 19.92 -20.74
N THR A 146 -1.42 20.85 -19.78
CA THR A 146 -0.67 20.75 -18.52
C THR A 146 -1.07 19.54 -17.67
N LEU A 147 -2.37 19.25 -17.56
CA LEU A 147 -2.84 18.07 -16.81
C LEU A 147 -2.46 16.75 -17.49
N ALA A 148 -2.52 16.68 -18.83
CA ALA A 148 -2.08 15.49 -19.57
C ALA A 148 -0.57 15.27 -19.43
N ILE A 149 0.23 16.34 -19.52
CA ILE A 149 1.67 16.30 -19.25
C ILE A 149 1.94 15.82 -17.82
N ALA A 150 1.21 16.32 -16.82
CA ALA A 150 1.39 15.92 -15.43
C ALA A 150 1.14 14.41 -15.21
N VAL A 151 0.16 13.84 -15.91
CA VAL A 151 -0.09 12.39 -15.90
C VAL A 151 1.07 11.65 -16.56
N GLY A 152 1.52 12.10 -17.72
CA GLY A 152 2.67 11.49 -18.41
C GLY A 152 3.98 11.52 -17.60
N ILE A 153 4.26 12.61 -16.88
CA ILE A 153 5.40 12.68 -15.94
C ILE A 153 5.31 11.59 -14.86
N THR A 154 4.10 11.32 -14.36
CA THR A 154 3.87 10.30 -13.33
C THR A 154 4.20 8.89 -13.85
N MET A 155 3.97 8.63 -15.14
CA MET A 155 4.27 7.36 -15.79
C MET A 155 5.76 7.23 -16.14
N ALA A 156 6.38 8.27 -16.68
CA ALA A 156 7.81 8.26 -17.06
C ALA A 156 8.72 7.89 -15.87
N ARG A 157 8.40 8.40 -14.67
CA ARG A 157 9.17 8.08 -13.45
C ARG A 157 8.93 6.69 -12.87
N ALA A 158 7.97 5.95 -13.40
CA ALA A 158 7.80 4.54 -13.09
C ALA A 158 8.70 3.63 -13.95
N GLY A 159 9.54 4.18 -14.83
CA GLY A 159 10.33 3.40 -15.79
C GLY A 159 9.51 2.93 -16.99
N SER A 160 8.43 3.65 -17.33
CA SER A 160 7.66 3.45 -18.55
C SER A 160 8.11 4.48 -19.58
N ASP A 161 8.70 4.02 -20.68
CA ASP A 161 9.20 4.88 -21.74
C ASP A 161 8.13 5.04 -22.82
N ASP A 162 7.55 6.24 -22.92
CA ASP A 162 6.72 6.61 -24.07
C ASP A 162 7.65 6.87 -25.27
N PRO A 163 7.62 6.06 -26.33
CA PRO A 163 8.52 6.23 -27.46
C PRO A 163 8.25 7.52 -28.25
N GLU A 164 7.08 8.14 -28.07
CA GLU A 164 6.67 9.32 -28.83
C GLU A 164 6.91 10.64 -28.08
N HIS A 165 6.96 10.59 -26.74
CA HIS A 165 6.95 11.81 -25.94
C HIS A 165 7.89 11.75 -24.73
N ASP A 166 8.82 12.72 -24.65
CA ASP A 166 9.48 13.08 -23.40
C ASP A 166 8.61 14.08 -22.63
N TYR A 167 7.84 13.60 -21.65
CA TYR A 167 6.93 14.43 -20.86
C TYR A 167 7.64 15.49 -20.01
N ILE A 168 8.90 15.27 -19.61
CA ILE A 168 9.67 16.26 -18.85
C ILE A 168 10.08 17.41 -19.77
N ALA A 169 10.50 17.09 -21.01
CA ALA A 169 10.78 18.08 -22.03
C ALA A 169 9.51 18.84 -22.46
N LEU A 170 8.38 18.14 -22.65
CA LEU A 170 7.09 18.75 -22.96
C LEU A 170 6.62 19.72 -21.89
N ALA A 171 6.96 19.50 -20.62
CA ALA A 171 6.57 20.39 -19.53
C ALA A 171 7.26 21.75 -19.59
N GLN A 172 8.51 21.82 -20.08
CA GLN A 172 9.37 23.01 -20.03
C GLN A 172 8.72 24.31 -20.52
N PRO A 173 8.11 24.38 -21.72
CA PRO A 173 7.48 25.61 -22.21
C PRO A 173 6.27 26.06 -21.38
N HIS A 174 5.67 25.17 -20.58
CA HIS A 174 4.48 25.45 -19.78
C HIS A 174 4.79 25.79 -18.32
N LEU A 175 6.00 25.52 -17.83
CA LEU A 175 6.40 25.79 -16.44
C LEU A 175 6.12 27.23 -15.98
N PRO A 176 6.39 28.29 -16.77
CA PRO A 176 6.13 29.66 -16.33
C PRO A 176 4.67 29.94 -15.93
N HIS A 177 3.72 29.09 -16.31
CA HIS A 177 2.28 29.29 -16.11
C HIS A 177 1.57 28.08 -15.46
N SER A 178 2.32 27.13 -14.90
CA SER A 178 1.74 25.89 -14.33
C SER A 178 2.38 25.52 -12.99
N PRO A 179 1.77 25.94 -11.87
CA PRO A 179 2.10 25.45 -10.53
C PRO A 179 1.95 23.92 -10.40
N VAL A 180 1.00 23.33 -11.13
CA VAL A 180 0.72 21.89 -11.13
C VAL A 180 1.91 21.10 -11.70
N LEU A 181 2.47 21.55 -12.82
CA LEU A 181 3.66 20.92 -13.41
C LEU A 181 4.88 21.07 -12.51
N TYR A 182 5.06 22.22 -11.85
CA TYR A 182 6.13 22.36 -10.84
C TYR A 182 5.99 21.35 -9.72
N GLY A 183 4.81 21.23 -9.10
CA GLY A 183 4.59 20.26 -8.04
C GLY A 183 4.82 18.83 -8.51
N ARG A 184 4.33 18.49 -9.70
CA ARG A 184 4.51 17.14 -10.28
C ARG A 184 5.97 16.83 -10.60
N LEU A 185 6.74 17.79 -11.12
CA LEU A 185 8.16 17.62 -11.40
C LEU A 185 8.99 17.54 -10.11
N MET A 186 8.66 18.32 -9.07
CA MET A 186 9.32 18.20 -7.76
C MET A 186 9.12 16.81 -7.18
N TRP A 187 7.87 16.30 -7.21
CA TRP A 187 7.57 14.93 -6.83
C TRP A 187 8.39 13.94 -7.65
N ALA A 188 8.46 14.11 -8.97
CA ALA A 188 9.22 13.24 -9.88
C ALA A 188 10.73 13.24 -9.66
N LEU A 189 11.29 14.35 -9.15
CA LEU A 189 12.71 14.52 -8.85
C LEU A 189 13.05 14.13 -7.39
N ASN A 190 12.07 13.69 -6.59
CA ASN A 190 12.32 13.22 -5.26
C ASN A 190 13.26 11.98 -5.29
N PRO A 191 14.29 11.90 -4.43
CA PRO A 191 15.20 10.76 -4.32
C PRO A 191 14.54 9.38 -4.25
N LYS A 192 13.34 9.28 -3.66
CA LYS A 192 12.58 8.02 -3.59
C LYS A 192 12.21 7.46 -4.98
N TRP A 193 12.25 8.30 -6.01
CA TRP A 193 11.98 7.94 -7.41
C TRP A 193 13.23 8.08 -8.31
N GLY A 194 14.43 8.11 -7.71
CA GLY A 194 15.69 8.14 -8.46
C GLY A 194 16.16 9.53 -8.91
N GLY A 195 15.52 10.60 -8.43
CA GLY A 195 16.06 11.95 -8.53
C GLY A 195 17.00 12.31 -7.37
N SER A 196 17.15 13.59 -7.08
CA SER A 196 18.01 14.10 -6.01
C SER A 196 17.47 15.39 -5.40
N LEU A 197 17.83 15.64 -4.14
CA LEU A 197 17.53 16.91 -3.47
C LEU A 197 18.07 18.11 -4.26
N ALA A 198 19.25 17.98 -4.86
CA ALA A 198 19.86 19.04 -5.66
C ALA A 198 19.00 19.40 -6.89
N GLU A 199 18.40 18.41 -7.55
CA GLU A 199 17.49 18.63 -8.69
C GLU A 199 16.17 19.26 -8.24
N VAL A 200 15.58 18.81 -7.13
CA VAL A 200 14.37 19.40 -6.55
C VAL A 200 14.61 20.88 -6.21
N ASP A 201 15.72 21.20 -5.54
CA ASP A 201 16.10 22.56 -5.20
C ASP A 201 16.41 23.42 -6.43
N ALA A 202 17.05 22.85 -7.46
CA ALA A 202 17.33 23.54 -8.71
C ALA A 202 16.04 23.93 -9.44
N LEU A 203 15.07 23.01 -9.51
CA LEU A 203 13.75 23.27 -10.07
C LEU A 203 12.99 24.32 -9.25
N PHE A 204 13.02 24.25 -7.92
CA PHE A 204 12.37 25.27 -7.10
C PHE A 204 12.99 26.66 -7.29
N ARG A 205 14.33 26.75 -7.41
CA ARG A 205 15.01 28.02 -7.70
C ARG A 205 14.63 28.57 -9.08
N SER A 206 14.42 27.74 -10.09
CA SER A 206 13.98 28.21 -11.41
C SER A 206 12.56 28.80 -11.36
N ALA A 207 11.69 28.29 -10.47
CA ALA A 207 10.35 28.86 -10.25
C ALA A 207 10.39 30.33 -9.81
N GLN A 208 11.45 30.76 -9.11
CA GLN A 208 11.58 32.14 -8.62
C GLN A 208 11.60 33.17 -9.75
N GLN A 209 12.05 32.79 -10.95
CA GLN A 209 12.07 33.64 -12.15
C GLN A 209 10.66 34.06 -12.59
N TRP A 210 9.65 33.24 -12.29
CA TRP A 210 8.27 33.39 -12.77
C TRP A 210 7.28 33.70 -11.64
N SER A 211 7.62 33.30 -10.42
CA SER A 211 6.77 33.36 -9.22
C SER A 211 6.16 34.73 -8.92
N ALA A 212 6.80 35.82 -9.37
CA ALA A 212 6.31 37.19 -9.20
C ALA A 212 4.97 37.44 -9.94
N SER A 213 4.75 36.75 -11.06
CA SER A 213 3.55 36.88 -11.90
C SER A 213 2.39 35.97 -11.46
N TRP A 214 2.65 35.02 -10.55
CA TRP A 214 1.63 34.08 -10.11
C TRP A 214 0.72 34.67 -9.03
N PRO A 215 -0.56 34.27 -9.01
CA PRO A 215 -1.43 34.49 -7.86
C PRO A 215 -0.74 34.07 -6.55
N ASP A 216 -0.97 34.83 -5.48
CA ASP A 216 -0.33 34.60 -4.18
C ASP A 216 -0.57 33.17 -3.67
N GLU A 217 -1.78 32.65 -3.86
CA GLU A 217 -2.14 31.28 -3.46
C GLU A 217 -1.32 30.22 -4.21
N GLU A 218 -1.12 30.39 -5.51
CA GLU A 218 -0.36 29.45 -6.34
C GLU A 218 1.12 29.45 -6.00
N ARG A 219 1.68 30.64 -5.75
CA ARG A 219 3.05 30.80 -5.25
C ARG A 219 3.23 30.11 -3.89
N LYS A 220 2.33 30.35 -2.94
CA LYS A 220 2.34 29.70 -1.63
C LYS A 220 2.24 28.18 -1.76
N ARG A 221 1.40 27.67 -2.67
CA ARG A 221 1.25 26.24 -2.95
C ARG A 221 2.57 25.63 -3.43
N VAL A 222 3.28 26.25 -4.37
CA VAL A 222 4.57 25.72 -4.87
C VAL A 222 5.66 25.74 -3.80
N HIS A 223 5.71 26.80 -2.98
CA HIS A 223 6.61 26.86 -1.82
C HIS A 223 6.29 25.76 -0.79
N ALA A 224 5.00 25.54 -0.50
CA ALA A 224 4.54 24.49 0.39
C ALA A 224 4.90 23.10 -0.18
N THR A 225 4.68 22.84 -1.46
CA THR A 225 5.07 21.59 -2.11
C THR A 225 6.56 21.33 -2.02
N HIS A 226 7.41 22.31 -2.32
CA HIS A 226 8.87 22.17 -2.18
C HIS A 226 9.26 21.74 -0.76
N ARG A 227 8.75 22.45 0.27
CA ARG A 227 9.01 22.12 1.67
C ARG A 227 8.44 20.75 2.08
N SER A 228 7.32 20.35 1.48
CA SER A 228 6.71 19.03 1.70
C SER A 228 7.60 17.92 1.16
N GLU A 229 8.18 18.11 -0.03
CA GLU A 229 9.15 17.16 -0.60
C GLU A 229 10.44 17.10 0.24
N LEU A 230 10.92 18.23 0.75
CA LEU A 230 12.03 18.25 1.71
C LEU A 230 11.70 17.45 2.97
N ALA A 231 10.51 17.65 3.55
CA ALA A 231 10.10 16.92 4.74
C ALA A 231 10.02 15.41 4.50
N ASP A 232 9.51 14.98 3.34
CA ASP A 232 9.46 13.57 2.96
C ASP A 232 10.88 12.98 2.80
N ILE A 233 11.83 13.74 2.23
CA ILE A 233 13.25 13.34 2.14
C ILE A 233 13.87 13.17 3.53
N GLU A 234 13.68 14.13 4.44
CA GLU A 234 14.20 14.04 5.81
C GLU A 234 13.58 12.85 6.56
N ALA A 235 12.29 12.59 6.37
CA ALA A 235 11.62 11.42 6.92
C ALA A 235 12.20 10.11 6.37
N CYS A 236 12.46 10.03 5.06
CA CYS A 236 13.13 8.88 4.44
C CYS A 236 14.56 8.66 4.98
N ASN A 237 15.25 9.74 5.36
CA ASN A 237 16.57 9.68 5.99
C ASN A 237 16.52 9.34 7.49
N GLY A 238 15.32 9.19 8.06
CA GLY A 238 15.11 8.87 9.48
C GLY A 238 15.07 10.09 10.42
N ASP A 239 15.14 11.31 9.89
CA ASP A 239 15.06 12.55 10.70
C ASP A 239 13.60 13.04 10.80
N SER A 240 12.82 12.30 11.61
CA SER A 240 11.39 12.60 11.84
C SER A 240 11.16 13.97 12.47
N ASP A 241 12.05 14.42 13.36
CA ASP A 241 11.89 15.72 14.05
C ASP A 241 12.07 16.89 13.09
N ARG A 242 13.04 16.80 12.18
CA ARG A 242 13.23 17.80 11.13
C ARG A 242 12.09 17.80 10.12
N ALA A 243 11.57 16.63 9.75
CA ALA A 243 10.39 16.52 8.91
C ALA A 243 9.18 17.22 9.56
N ILE A 244 8.89 16.93 10.83
CA ILE A 244 7.81 17.58 11.59
C ILE A 244 7.99 19.11 11.65
N ALA A 245 9.22 19.59 11.88
CA ALA A 245 9.50 21.03 11.93
C ALA A 245 9.22 21.73 10.59
N LEU A 246 9.64 21.11 9.47
CA LEU A 246 9.37 21.62 8.13
C LEU A 246 7.86 21.71 7.87
N LEU A 247 7.12 20.64 8.17
CA LEU A 247 5.68 20.52 7.95
C LEU A 247 4.87 21.51 8.80
N ASN A 248 5.21 21.67 10.08
CA ASN A 248 4.58 22.68 10.94
C ASN A 248 4.80 24.10 10.43
N GLY A 249 5.99 24.38 9.88
CA GLY A 249 6.25 25.67 9.27
C GLY A 249 5.46 25.89 7.96
N ILE A 250 5.14 24.83 7.20
CA ILE A 250 4.19 24.93 6.07
C ILE A 250 2.81 25.33 6.61
N LEU A 251 2.32 24.62 7.64
CA LEU A 251 0.98 24.86 8.18
C LEU A 251 0.82 26.22 8.89
N HIS A 252 1.91 26.83 9.35
CA HIS A 252 1.89 28.21 9.84
C HIS A 252 1.53 29.22 8.73
N GLU A 253 2.01 28.98 7.51
CA GLU A 253 1.82 29.87 6.35
C GLU A 253 0.60 29.48 5.49
N ALA A 254 0.31 28.17 5.43
CA ALA A 254 -0.76 27.56 4.64
C ALA A 254 -1.47 26.47 5.46
N PRO A 255 -2.36 26.85 6.41
CA PRO A 255 -3.05 25.91 7.30
C PRO A 255 -3.93 24.86 6.59
N ASP A 256 -4.32 25.12 5.34
CA ASP A 256 -5.16 24.23 4.54
C ASP A 256 -4.33 23.42 3.52
N PHE A 257 -3.00 23.34 3.68
CA PHE A 257 -2.15 22.50 2.86
C PHE A 257 -2.26 21.02 3.29
N ASP A 258 -3.16 20.32 2.62
CA ASP A 258 -3.62 18.98 2.94
C ASP A 258 -2.51 17.91 3.00
N ASP A 259 -1.50 17.99 2.12
CA ASP A 259 -0.38 17.04 2.11
C ASP A 259 0.46 17.14 3.39
N ALA A 260 0.69 18.36 3.93
CA ALA A 260 1.46 18.50 5.17
C ALA A 260 0.76 17.85 6.37
N HIS A 261 -0.57 17.93 6.42
CA HIS A 261 -1.35 17.19 7.42
C HIS A 261 -1.22 15.67 7.24
N SER A 262 -1.31 15.15 6.02
CA SER A 262 -1.11 13.72 5.74
C SER A 262 0.29 13.24 6.13
N GLN A 263 1.33 14.04 5.86
CA GLN A 263 2.70 13.70 6.25
C GLN A 263 2.91 13.77 7.77
N LEU A 264 2.39 14.79 8.46
CA LEU A 264 2.44 14.89 9.92
C LEU A 264 1.75 13.70 10.58
N ALA A 265 0.61 13.27 10.05
CA ALA A 265 -0.08 12.09 10.54
C ALA A 265 0.83 10.85 10.54
N ARG A 266 1.53 10.59 9.43
CA ARG A 266 2.52 9.50 9.34
C ARG A 266 3.65 9.65 10.37
N GLN A 267 4.21 10.85 10.51
CA GLN A 267 5.30 11.10 11.47
C GLN A 267 4.86 10.88 12.92
N HIS A 268 3.69 11.40 13.30
CA HIS A 268 3.14 11.20 14.64
C HIS A 268 2.81 9.73 14.91
N HIS A 269 2.29 9.00 13.92
CA HIS A 269 2.10 7.55 14.04
C HIS A 269 3.43 6.82 14.29
N TYR A 270 4.51 7.14 13.57
CA TYR A 270 5.82 6.53 13.82
C TYR A 270 6.41 6.84 15.20
N LYS A 271 6.00 7.95 15.82
CA LYS A 271 6.38 8.33 17.18
C LYS A 271 5.40 7.83 18.26
N ASP A 272 4.47 6.94 17.90
CA ASP A 272 3.43 6.40 18.79
C ASP A 272 2.51 7.48 19.39
N GLN A 273 2.27 8.56 18.63
CA GLN A 273 1.42 9.67 19.01
C GLN A 273 0.07 9.57 18.30
N MET A 274 -0.67 8.49 18.57
CA MET A 274 -1.84 8.08 17.77
C MET A 274 -2.94 9.14 17.69
N GLN A 275 -3.24 9.86 18.78
CA GLN A 275 -4.27 10.89 18.75
C GLN A 275 -3.90 12.06 17.82
N LEU A 276 -2.64 12.52 17.86
CA LEU A 276 -2.15 13.56 16.96
C LEU A 276 -2.14 13.08 15.50
N ALA A 277 -1.81 11.81 15.28
CA ALA A 277 -1.83 11.20 13.97
C ALA A 277 -3.25 11.21 13.37
N VAL A 278 -4.25 10.80 14.15
CA VAL A 278 -5.67 10.83 13.76
C VAL A 278 -6.14 12.26 13.51
N ASP A 279 -5.84 13.21 14.40
CA ASP A 279 -6.29 14.61 14.28
C ASP A 279 -5.78 15.26 12.98
N HIS A 280 -4.51 15.05 12.66
CA HIS A 280 -3.92 15.53 11.40
C HIS A 280 -4.52 14.82 10.19
N LEU A 281 -4.69 13.50 10.23
CA LEU A 281 -5.21 12.78 9.08
C LEU A 281 -6.69 13.13 8.81
N LEU A 282 -7.50 13.31 9.85
CA LEU A 282 -8.86 13.85 9.75
C LEU A 282 -8.88 15.24 9.11
N ARG A 283 -7.95 16.12 9.49
CA ARG A 283 -7.83 17.43 8.84
C ARG A 283 -7.48 17.29 7.35
N ALA A 284 -6.60 16.35 7.00
CA ALA A 284 -6.25 16.09 5.61
C ALA A 284 -7.44 15.58 4.77
N VAL A 285 -8.24 14.62 5.26
CA VAL A 285 -9.43 14.14 4.51
C VAL A 285 -10.54 15.18 4.41
N ARG A 286 -10.67 16.08 5.40
CA ARG A 286 -11.60 17.22 5.32
C ARG A 286 -11.20 18.24 4.27
N LEU A 287 -9.92 18.32 3.90
CA LEU A 287 -9.40 19.23 2.89
C LEU A 287 -9.35 18.60 1.50
N ALA A 288 -8.91 17.34 1.42
CA ALA A 288 -8.83 16.57 0.18
C ALA A 288 -9.04 15.06 0.51
N PRO A 289 -10.23 14.51 0.24
CA PRO A 289 -10.53 13.10 0.45
C PRO A 289 -9.86 12.22 -0.61
N GLU A 290 -9.16 11.17 -0.17
CA GLU A 290 -8.38 10.24 -1.01
C GLU A 290 -8.37 8.84 -0.39
N ALA A 291 -8.25 7.80 -1.23
CA ALA A 291 -8.32 6.40 -0.80
C ALA A 291 -7.29 6.04 0.29
N ASP A 292 -6.01 6.41 0.11
CA ASP A 292 -4.92 6.11 1.06
C ASP A 292 -5.15 6.77 2.43
N ARG A 293 -5.72 7.97 2.46
CA ARG A 293 -6.00 8.69 3.72
C ARG A 293 -7.13 8.04 4.50
N PHE A 294 -8.16 7.54 3.81
CA PHE A 294 -9.22 6.76 4.47
C PHE A 294 -8.72 5.41 4.96
N ASP A 295 -7.90 4.73 4.16
CA ASP A 295 -7.32 3.44 4.53
C ASP A 295 -6.47 3.57 5.82
N ARG A 296 -5.60 4.60 5.88
CA ARG A 296 -4.81 4.91 7.07
C ARG A 296 -5.65 5.31 8.28
N LEU A 297 -6.77 6.02 8.10
CA LEU A 297 -7.69 6.28 9.22
C LEU A 297 -8.26 4.98 9.75
N GLY A 298 -8.61 4.04 8.87
CA GLY A 298 -8.98 2.68 9.24
C GLY A 298 -7.92 2.03 10.12
N ASP A 299 -6.66 2.01 9.66
CA ASP A 299 -5.54 1.44 10.41
C ASP A 299 -5.35 2.12 11.79
N TYR A 300 -5.45 3.44 11.86
CA TYR A 300 -5.25 4.19 13.11
C TYR A 300 -6.38 3.95 14.11
N TYR A 301 -7.63 3.87 13.65
CA TYR A 301 -8.76 3.54 14.52
C TYR A 301 -8.74 2.08 14.97
N GLU A 302 -8.25 1.16 14.13
CA GLU A 302 -8.01 -0.23 14.53
C GLU A 302 -6.94 -0.31 15.63
N ALA A 303 -5.84 0.44 15.51
CA ALA A 303 -4.80 0.53 16.55
C ALA A 303 -5.30 1.17 17.86
N LEU A 304 -6.38 1.97 17.80
CA LEU A 304 -7.06 2.56 18.95
C LEU A 304 -8.21 1.69 19.50
N ASP A 305 -8.35 0.44 19.06
CA ASP A 305 -9.42 -0.48 19.45
C ASP A 305 -10.84 0.03 19.12
N GLN A 306 -10.97 0.91 18.11
CA GLN A 306 -12.25 1.47 17.63
C GLN A 306 -12.72 0.78 16.34
N GLN A 307 -13.00 -0.53 16.44
CA GLN A 307 -13.27 -1.38 15.27
C GLN A 307 -14.37 -0.86 14.34
N ASP A 308 -15.52 -0.43 14.89
CA ASP A 308 -16.66 -0.01 14.05
C ASP A 308 -16.34 1.27 13.23
N VAL A 309 -15.56 2.18 13.82
CA VAL A 309 -15.08 3.40 13.16
C VAL A 309 -14.04 3.04 12.10
N ALA A 310 -13.13 2.11 12.42
CA ALA A 310 -12.13 1.63 11.48
C ALA A 310 -12.80 1.02 10.23
N ILE A 311 -13.81 0.17 10.41
CA ILE A 311 -14.57 -0.44 9.32
C ILE A 311 -15.30 0.61 8.49
N ALA A 312 -15.87 1.64 9.09
CA ALA A 312 -16.47 2.75 8.35
C ALA A 312 -15.46 3.41 7.39
N TYR A 313 -14.24 3.65 7.87
CA TYR A 313 -13.17 4.23 7.05
C TYR A 313 -12.62 3.27 6.01
N PHE A 314 -12.52 1.97 6.29
CA PHE A 314 -12.14 0.98 5.27
C PHE A 314 -13.22 0.84 4.18
N GLU A 315 -14.51 0.83 4.53
CA GLU A 315 -15.61 0.83 3.56
C GLU A 315 -15.58 2.08 2.67
N GLU A 316 -15.29 3.25 3.25
CA GLU A 316 -15.07 4.48 2.50
C GLU A 316 -13.81 4.37 1.64
N ALA A 317 -12.68 3.86 2.14
CA ALA A 317 -11.46 3.67 1.36
C ALA A 317 -11.70 2.78 0.13
N MET A 318 -12.49 1.69 0.27
CA MET A 318 -12.91 0.84 -0.84
C MET A 318 -13.78 1.59 -1.87
N LEU A 319 -14.57 2.57 -1.44
CA LEU A 319 -15.34 3.41 -2.37
C LEU A 319 -14.41 4.18 -3.30
N TRP A 320 -13.32 4.68 -2.76
CA TRP A 320 -12.30 5.45 -3.46
C TRP A 320 -11.28 4.59 -4.21
N GLY A 321 -11.26 3.28 -3.98
CA GLY A 321 -10.42 2.35 -4.73
C GLY A 321 -9.40 1.55 -3.91
N SER A 322 -9.32 1.72 -2.58
CA SER A 322 -8.34 0.96 -1.80
C SER A 322 -8.63 -0.54 -1.84
N GLY A 323 -7.71 -1.29 -2.48
CA GLY A 323 -7.72 -2.75 -2.47
C GLY A 323 -7.25 -3.35 -1.14
N SER A 324 -6.40 -2.64 -0.39
CA SER A 324 -5.91 -3.06 0.94
C SER A 324 -7.02 -3.02 1.98
N ALA A 325 -7.85 -1.98 1.98
CA ALA A 325 -8.99 -1.83 2.89
C ALA A 325 -9.96 -3.03 2.80
N ALA A 326 -10.13 -3.61 1.61
CA ALA A 326 -10.97 -4.79 1.41
C ALA A 326 -10.50 -6.00 2.24
N SER A 327 -9.19 -6.11 2.53
CA SER A 327 -8.67 -7.19 3.37
C SER A 327 -9.08 -7.04 4.84
N SER A 328 -9.09 -5.80 5.35
CA SER A 328 -9.53 -5.48 6.72
C SER A 328 -11.04 -5.73 6.87
N VAL A 329 -11.84 -5.31 5.88
CA VAL A 329 -13.28 -5.61 5.86
C VAL A 329 -13.53 -7.12 5.76
N ALA A 330 -12.77 -7.85 4.93
CA ALA A 330 -12.89 -9.32 4.84
C ALA A 330 -12.58 -10.01 6.17
N HIS A 331 -11.52 -9.57 6.87
CA HIS A 331 -11.17 -10.10 8.18
C HIS A 331 -12.25 -9.82 9.23
N TRP A 332 -12.80 -8.60 9.24
CA TRP A 332 -13.91 -8.25 10.13
C TRP A 332 -15.17 -9.07 9.86
N LEU A 333 -15.61 -9.17 8.60
CA LEU A 333 -16.74 -10.02 8.20
C LEU A 333 -16.54 -11.47 8.60
N SER A 334 -15.31 -11.95 8.50
CA SER A 334 -14.95 -13.29 8.92
C SER A 334 -15.08 -13.50 10.43
N ASN A 335 -14.70 -12.52 11.25
CA ASN A 335 -14.92 -12.57 12.70
C ASN A 335 -16.42 -12.52 13.04
N GLN A 336 -17.21 -11.71 12.32
CA GLN A 336 -18.67 -11.71 12.44
C GLN A 336 -19.26 -13.09 12.08
N LEU A 337 -18.77 -13.73 11.01
CA LEU A 337 -19.23 -15.05 10.57
C LEU A 337 -19.02 -16.13 11.65
N LYS A 338 -17.91 -16.08 12.40
CA LYS A 338 -17.65 -16.99 13.52
C LYS A 338 -18.69 -16.87 14.63
N ALA A 339 -19.14 -15.64 14.92
CA ALA A 339 -20.11 -15.34 15.97
C ALA A 339 -21.57 -15.43 15.51
N ALA A 340 -21.83 -15.46 14.20
CA ALA A 340 -23.16 -15.35 13.62
C ALA A 340 -24.03 -16.60 13.81
N ALA A 341 -25.33 -16.37 14.07
CA ALA A 341 -26.36 -17.39 14.05
C ALA A 341 -26.58 -17.95 12.63
N ALA A 342 -27.11 -19.17 12.52
CA ALA A 342 -27.20 -19.91 11.24
C ALA A 342 -27.98 -19.16 10.14
N ASP A 343 -28.98 -18.38 10.52
CA ASP A 343 -29.81 -17.55 9.64
C ASP A 343 -29.09 -16.29 9.13
N GLN A 344 -28.11 -15.78 9.87
CA GLN A 344 -27.32 -14.59 9.52
C GLN A 344 -26.13 -14.91 8.61
N ARG A 345 -25.59 -16.13 8.69
CA ARG A 345 -24.40 -16.56 7.94
C ARG A 345 -24.48 -16.32 6.42
N PRO A 346 -25.58 -16.67 5.72
CA PRO A 346 -25.63 -16.50 4.26
C PRO A 346 -25.44 -15.04 3.81
N ALA A 347 -25.96 -14.08 4.57
CA ALA A 347 -25.81 -12.66 4.25
C ALA A 347 -24.35 -12.18 4.43
N ILE A 348 -23.69 -12.63 5.50
CA ILE A 348 -22.28 -12.31 5.77
C ILE A 348 -21.38 -12.96 4.70
N GLU A 349 -21.65 -14.22 4.32
CA GLU A 349 -20.91 -14.89 3.26
C GLU A 349 -21.09 -14.22 1.89
N GLU A 350 -22.29 -13.72 1.58
CA GLU A 350 -22.54 -12.95 0.37
C GLU A 350 -21.75 -11.62 0.38
N GLN A 351 -21.71 -10.91 1.51
CA GLN A 351 -20.88 -9.72 1.68
C GLN A 351 -19.40 -10.05 1.51
N LEU A 352 -18.92 -11.12 2.13
CA LEU A 352 -17.54 -11.57 2.03
C LEU A 352 -17.17 -11.90 0.58
N GLY A 353 -18.06 -12.57 -0.16
CA GLY A 353 -17.88 -12.83 -1.59
C GLY A 353 -17.75 -11.54 -2.41
N ARG A 354 -18.56 -10.51 -2.12
CA ARG A 354 -18.45 -9.20 -2.77
C ARG A 354 -17.12 -8.50 -2.47
N VAL A 355 -16.67 -8.54 -1.21
CA VAL A 355 -15.39 -7.95 -0.79
C VAL A 355 -14.22 -8.69 -1.45
N ALA A 356 -14.29 -10.01 -1.55
CA ALA A 356 -13.29 -10.83 -2.25
C ALA A 356 -13.21 -10.47 -3.74
N THR A 357 -14.34 -10.41 -4.44
CA THR A 357 -14.39 -9.99 -5.86
C THR A 357 -13.81 -8.59 -6.05
N TYR A 358 -14.17 -7.65 -5.17
CA TYR A 358 -13.63 -6.30 -5.22
C TYR A 358 -12.11 -6.30 -5.02
N GLY A 359 -11.60 -6.99 -4.00
CA GLY A 359 -10.16 -7.07 -3.73
C GLY A 359 -9.36 -7.67 -4.88
N MET A 360 -9.92 -8.66 -5.59
CA MET A 360 -9.32 -9.20 -6.81
C MET A 360 -9.27 -8.18 -7.95
N GLN A 361 -10.38 -7.46 -8.18
CA GLN A 361 -10.46 -6.42 -9.21
C GLN A 361 -9.47 -5.29 -8.94
N GLN A 362 -9.23 -4.96 -7.68
CA GLN A 362 -8.26 -3.96 -7.24
C GLN A 362 -6.83 -4.52 -7.09
N PHE A 363 -6.57 -5.74 -7.58
CA PHE A 363 -5.25 -6.36 -7.54
C PHE A 363 -4.64 -6.45 -6.14
N SER A 364 -5.43 -6.74 -5.11
CA SER A 364 -4.97 -6.78 -3.72
C SER A 364 -4.46 -8.18 -3.31
N PRO A 365 -3.13 -8.42 -3.32
CA PRO A 365 -2.54 -9.66 -2.79
C PRO A 365 -2.91 -9.91 -1.32
N ARG A 366 -3.10 -8.84 -0.53
CA ARG A 366 -3.49 -8.95 0.88
C ARG A 366 -4.91 -9.50 1.01
N THR A 367 -5.86 -9.02 0.20
CA THR A 367 -7.23 -9.55 0.23
C THR A 367 -7.25 -11.02 -0.21
N MET A 368 -6.54 -11.38 -1.28
CA MET A 368 -6.40 -12.77 -1.72
C MET A 368 -5.83 -13.67 -0.60
N PHE A 369 -4.79 -13.20 0.10
CA PHE A 369 -4.21 -13.92 1.23
C PHE A 369 -5.19 -14.15 2.38
N VAL A 370 -5.93 -13.10 2.79
CA VAL A 370 -6.94 -13.18 3.85
C VAL A 370 -8.06 -14.13 3.45
N MET A 371 -8.52 -14.10 2.19
CA MET A 371 -9.52 -15.05 1.69
C MET A 371 -9.04 -16.50 1.78
N GLY A 372 -7.77 -16.77 1.44
CA GLY A 372 -7.19 -18.09 1.62
C GLY A 372 -7.15 -18.52 3.09
N ALA A 373 -6.80 -17.61 4.01
CA ALA A 373 -6.81 -17.89 5.44
C ALA A 373 -8.23 -18.19 5.97
N ILE A 374 -9.25 -17.49 5.50
CA ILE A 374 -10.65 -17.74 5.87
C ILE A 374 -11.09 -19.14 5.42
N GLU A 375 -10.84 -19.50 4.16
CA GLU A 375 -11.18 -20.83 3.63
C GLU A 375 -10.46 -21.94 4.41
N PHE A 376 -9.15 -21.78 4.67
CA PHE A 376 -8.34 -22.80 5.33
C PHE A 376 -8.73 -23.02 6.80
N PHE A 377 -8.80 -21.94 7.59
CA PHE A 377 -8.94 -22.06 9.05
C PHE A 377 -10.39 -22.13 9.53
N GLN A 378 -11.37 -21.69 8.73
CA GLN A 378 -12.76 -21.56 9.21
C GLN A 378 -13.72 -22.54 8.56
N ARG A 379 -13.50 -22.86 7.29
CA ARG A 379 -14.29 -23.89 6.60
C ARG A 379 -13.59 -25.23 6.72
N GLY A 380 -12.31 -25.30 6.35
CA GLY A 380 -11.40 -26.41 6.69
C GLY A 380 -11.73 -27.78 6.10
N ASP A 381 -12.84 -27.94 5.35
CA ASP A 381 -13.09 -29.14 4.55
C ASP A 381 -12.12 -29.24 3.36
N ASP A 382 -11.95 -30.43 2.79
CA ASP A 382 -10.98 -30.67 1.72
C ASP A 382 -11.18 -29.73 0.52
N ALA A 383 -12.43 -29.38 0.20
CA ALA A 383 -12.73 -28.45 -0.88
C ALA A 383 -12.33 -27.01 -0.54
N ALA A 384 -12.53 -26.57 0.71
CA ALA A 384 -12.13 -25.27 1.22
C ALA A 384 -10.61 -25.13 1.30
N LYS A 385 -9.91 -26.17 1.74
CA LYS A 385 -8.45 -26.19 1.74
C LYS A 385 -7.88 -26.08 0.32
N SER A 386 -8.47 -26.79 -0.64
CA SER A 386 -8.11 -26.65 -2.06
C SER A 386 -8.29 -25.20 -2.55
N ARG A 387 -9.44 -24.58 -2.26
CA ARG A 387 -9.68 -23.15 -2.59
C ARG A 387 -8.71 -22.22 -1.87
N ALA A 388 -8.34 -22.50 -0.62
CA ALA A 388 -7.37 -21.70 0.13
C ALA A 388 -6.01 -21.69 -0.57
N TYR A 389 -5.56 -22.85 -1.08
CA TYR A 389 -4.34 -22.94 -1.85
C TYR A 389 -4.42 -22.18 -3.17
N ASP A 390 -5.56 -22.19 -3.87
CA ASP A 390 -5.74 -21.37 -5.08
C ASP A 390 -5.63 -19.88 -4.76
N TRP A 391 -6.26 -19.43 -3.68
CA TRP A 391 -6.13 -18.05 -3.19
C TRP A 391 -4.69 -17.69 -2.84
N TRP A 392 -3.96 -18.56 -2.14
CA TRP A 392 -2.57 -18.31 -1.78
C TRP A 392 -1.65 -18.35 -3.00
N ARG A 393 -1.89 -19.21 -4.00
CA ARG A 393 -1.14 -19.21 -5.26
C ARG A 393 -1.31 -17.87 -5.98
N GLU A 394 -2.52 -17.38 -6.10
CA GLU A 394 -2.76 -16.07 -6.71
C GLU A 394 -2.12 -14.94 -5.90
N ALA A 395 -2.32 -14.91 -4.58
CA ALA A 395 -1.68 -13.93 -3.71
C ALA A 395 -0.15 -13.95 -3.83
N ALA A 396 0.47 -15.12 -3.88
CA ALA A 396 1.92 -15.29 -4.04
C ALA A 396 2.41 -14.79 -5.41
N ARG A 397 1.66 -15.02 -6.51
CA ARG A 397 1.98 -14.45 -7.83
C ARG A 397 2.02 -12.92 -7.79
N TRP A 398 1.14 -12.32 -6.99
CA TRP A 398 1.08 -10.88 -6.73
C TRP A 398 2.04 -10.41 -5.62
N GLY A 399 3.01 -11.23 -5.20
CA GLY A 399 4.04 -10.82 -4.25
C GLY A 399 3.62 -10.87 -2.78
N ASN A 400 2.57 -11.62 -2.41
CA ASN A 400 2.24 -11.79 -1.00
C ASN A 400 3.19 -12.78 -0.30
N SER A 401 4.07 -12.28 0.55
CA SER A 401 5.05 -13.12 1.27
C SER A 401 4.41 -14.06 2.30
N GLY A 402 3.28 -13.68 2.90
CA GLY A 402 2.51 -14.55 3.81
C GLY A 402 1.89 -15.76 3.09
N ALA A 403 1.38 -15.53 1.88
CA ALA A 403 0.86 -16.61 1.04
C ALA A 403 1.97 -17.57 0.58
N MET A 404 3.13 -17.03 0.19
CA MET A 404 4.31 -17.85 -0.12
C MET A 404 4.75 -18.68 1.10
N PHE A 405 4.76 -18.10 2.30
CA PHE A 405 5.04 -18.83 3.53
C PHE A 405 4.08 -20.03 3.71
N ASN A 406 2.77 -19.80 3.60
CA ASN A 406 1.76 -20.84 3.75
C ASN A 406 1.87 -21.94 2.67
N LEU A 407 2.12 -21.56 1.41
CA LEU A 407 2.39 -22.52 0.33
C LEU A 407 3.66 -23.34 0.60
N GLY A 408 4.69 -22.71 1.16
CA GLY A 408 5.91 -23.39 1.56
C GLY A 408 5.64 -24.43 2.64
N ILE A 409 4.84 -24.12 3.66
CA ILE A 409 4.42 -25.11 4.67
C ILE A 409 3.71 -26.30 4.02
N ALA A 410 2.70 -26.03 3.18
CA ALA A 410 1.91 -27.08 2.55
C ALA A 410 2.74 -28.01 1.66
N HIS A 411 3.69 -27.48 0.89
CA HIS A 411 4.61 -28.29 0.09
C HIS A 411 5.66 -29.03 0.92
N PHE A 412 6.05 -28.50 2.08
CA PHE A 412 7.05 -29.13 2.92
C PHE A 412 6.51 -30.35 3.66
N ASP A 413 5.25 -30.29 4.10
CA ASP A 413 4.58 -31.36 4.85
C ASP A 413 3.75 -32.28 3.94
N GLY A 414 3.44 -31.87 2.71
CA GLY A 414 2.63 -32.64 1.76
C GLY A 414 1.15 -32.70 2.17
N GLU A 415 0.64 -31.62 2.78
CA GLU A 415 -0.70 -31.56 3.35
C GLU A 415 -1.78 -31.32 2.28
N ASP A 416 -2.97 -31.89 2.55
CA ASP A 416 -4.25 -31.49 1.96
C ASP A 416 -4.26 -31.38 0.41
N GLY A 417 -3.70 -32.40 -0.24
CA GLY A 417 -3.68 -32.52 -1.70
C GLY A 417 -2.51 -31.81 -2.40
N GLN A 418 -1.61 -31.16 -1.66
CA GLN A 418 -0.34 -30.69 -2.22
C GLN A 418 0.67 -31.83 -2.27
N THR A 419 1.35 -31.96 -3.41
CA THR A 419 2.46 -32.91 -3.53
C THR A 419 3.61 -32.45 -2.64
N LEU A 420 4.06 -33.35 -1.76
CA LEU A 420 5.29 -33.19 -0.98
C LEU A 420 6.45 -32.80 -1.90
N ASN A 421 6.94 -31.59 -1.76
CA ASN A 421 8.04 -31.05 -2.52
C ASN A 421 8.80 -30.03 -1.66
N LYS A 422 9.69 -30.55 -0.81
CA LYS A 422 10.50 -29.72 0.08
C LYS A 422 11.37 -28.71 -0.67
N ALA A 423 11.91 -29.05 -1.84
CA ALA A 423 12.70 -28.12 -2.64
C ALA A 423 11.89 -26.89 -3.07
N LEU A 424 10.64 -27.10 -3.50
CA LEU A 424 9.72 -26.01 -3.83
C LEU A 424 9.33 -25.20 -2.57
N ALA A 425 9.13 -25.85 -1.43
CA ALA A 425 8.90 -25.15 -0.16
C ALA A 425 10.05 -24.21 0.22
N ILE A 426 11.29 -24.69 0.08
CA ILE A 426 12.50 -23.87 0.31
C ILE A 426 12.52 -22.66 -0.64
N GLN A 427 12.15 -22.84 -1.91
CA GLN A 427 12.07 -21.71 -2.85
C GLN A 427 11.03 -20.67 -2.41
N TYR A 428 9.84 -21.11 -2.00
CA TYR A 428 8.82 -20.20 -1.48
C TYR A 428 9.28 -19.44 -0.24
N TRP A 429 9.91 -20.13 0.72
CA TRP A 429 10.43 -19.47 1.92
C TRP A 429 11.60 -18.53 1.62
N ALA A 430 12.50 -18.89 0.70
CA ALA A 430 13.59 -18.00 0.30
C ALA A 430 13.08 -16.70 -0.33
N THR A 431 12.10 -16.78 -1.24
CA THR A 431 11.49 -15.59 -1.84
C THR A 431 10.71 -14.79 -0.81
N ALA A 432 9.92 -15.43 0.06
CA ALA A 432 9.20 -14.71 1.11
C ALA A 432 10.15 -14.03 2.12
N ALA A 433 11.27 -14.68 2.46
CA ALA A 433 12.31 -14.13 3.32
C ALA A 433 12.99 -12.90 2.69
N SER A 434 13.33 -12.93 1.39
CA SER A 434 13.89 -11.75 0.72
C SER A 434 12.91 -10.56 0.69
N MET A 435 11.61 -10.82 0.78
CA MET A 435 10.55 -9.83 0.95
C MET A 435 10.31 -9.41 2.42
N GLY A 436 11.14 -9.89 3.36
CA GLY A 436 11.09 -9.53 4.78
C GLY A 436 10.18 -10.40 5.66
N ASN A 437 9.70 -11.56 5.17
CA ASN A 437 8.87 -12.43 6.00
C ASN A 437 9.72 -13.18 7.05
N LEU A 438 9.60 -12.77 8.32
CA LEU A 438 10.37 -13.32 9.44
C LEU A 438 10.09 -14.82 9.69
N SER A 439 8.85 -15.28 9.47
CA SER A 439 8.51 -16.70 9.59
C SER A 439 9.15 -17.54 8.49
N SER A 440 9.31 -16.99 7.29
CA SER A 440 10.05 -17.64 6.21
C SER A 440 11.56 -17.66 6.48
N HIS A 441 12.11 -16.60 7.05
CA HIS A 441 13.50 -16.61 7.56
C HIS A 441 13.70 -17.72 8.60
N GLU A 442 12.77 -17.90 9.54
CA GLU A 442 12.82 -19.00 10.52
C GLU A 442 12.83 -20.37 9.84
N ARG A 443 11.88 -20.63 8.93
CA ARG A 443 11.77 -21.92 8.24
C ARG A 443 12.98 -22.23 7.37
N LEU A 444 13.47 -21.23 6.64
CA LEU A 444 14.68 -21.37 5.82
C LEU A 444 15.92 -21.61 6.69
N GLY A 445 16.10 -20.83 7.75
CA GLY A 445 17.20 -20.99 8.69
C GLY A 445 17.21 -22.37 9.34
N LYS A 446 16.03 -22.87 9.77
CA LYS A 446 15.89 -24.21 10.31
C LYS A 446 16.21 -25.30 9.28
N ALA A 447 15.72 -25.17 8.06
CA ALA A 447 15.98 -26.14 6.99
C ALA A 447 17.47 -26.23 6.65
N LEU A 448 18.16 -25.08 6.56
CA LEU A 448 19.62 -25.00 6.37
C LEU A 448 20.39 -25.54 7.58
N LEU A 449 19.87 -25.37 8.80
CA LEU A 449 20.48 -25.90 10.02
C LEU A 449 20.41 -27.43 10.07
N THR A 450 19.31 -28.03 9.62
CA THR A 450 19.11 -29.49 9.67
C THR A 450 19.49 -30.22 8.39
N GLY A 451 19.61 -29.51 7.27
CA GLY A 451 19.75 -30.10 5.94
C GLY A 451 18.45 -30.76 5.44
N ASP A 452 17.28 -30.27 5.85
CA ASP A 452 15.99 -30.86 5.45
C ASP A 452 15.41 -30.13 4.24
N GLY A 453 15.32 -30.81 3.10
CA GLY A 453 14.84 -30.23 1.83
C GLY A 453 15.87 -29.37 1.08
N ILE A 454 16.98 -29.00 1.72
CA ILE A 454 18.12 -28.28 1.16
C ILE A 454 19.41 -28.78 1.83
N ALA A 455 20.57 -28.61 1.18
CA ALA A 455 21.86 -28.96 1.78
C ALA A 455 22.09 -28.15 3.08
N GLN A 456 22.70 -28.80 4.08
CA GLN A 456 23.03 -28.13 5.33
C GLN A 456 24.06 -27.04 5.08
N ASP A 457 23.78 -25.84 5.58
CA ASP A 457 24.67 -24.68 5.57
C ASP A 457 24.46 -23.91 6.87
N LEU A 458 25.40 -24.06 7.79
CA LEU A 458 25.27 -23.49 9.14
C LEU A 458 25.42 -21.97 9.12
N GLU A 459 26.24 -21.41 8.24
CA GLU A 459 26.50 -19.96 8.17
C GLU A 459 25.27 -19.24 7.63
N SER A 460 24.69 -19.73 6.53
CA SER A 460 23.42 -19.21 6.01
C SER A 460 22.27 -19.43 7.01
N ALA A 461 22.26 -20.57 7.73
CA ALA A 461 21.27 -20.79 8.78
C ALA A 461 21.34 -19.75 9.90
N ALA A 462 22.55 -19.49 10.41
CA ALA A 462 22.81 -18.46 11.42
C ALA A 462 22.32 -17.09 10.96
N TYR A 463 22.67 -16.69 9.73
CA TYR A 463 22.23 -15.44 9.13
C TYR A 463 20.70 -15.28 9.08
N HIS A 464 19.98 -16.29 8.57
CA HIS A 464 18.52 -16.20 8.50
C HIS A 464 17.85 -16.22 9.88
N LEU A 465 18.37 -17.01 10.81
CA LEU A 465 17.85 -17.09 12.18
C LEU A 465 18.10 -15.81 12.97
N GLU A 466 19.23 -15.15 12.77
CA GLU A 466 19.55 -13.86 13.38
C GLU A 466 18.53 -12.79 12.92
N ILE A 467 18.32 -12.65 11.62
CA ILE A 467 17.33 -11.69 11.07
C ILE A 467 15.93 -11.93 11.65
N ALA A 468 15.47 -13.18 11.71
CA ALA A 468 14.17 -13.51 12.28
C ALA A 468 14.13 -13.26 13.80
N ALA A 469 15.21 -13.55 14.53
CA ALA A 469 15.30 -13.34 15.97
C ALA A 469 15.31 -11.85 16.34
N ASP A 470 15.99 -11.01 15.55
CA ASP A 470 15.98 -9.55 15.70
C ASP A 470 14.58 -8.97 15.45
N GLY A 471 13.80 -9.61 14.57
CA GLY A 471 12.36 -9.35 14.40
C GLY A 471 11.45 -10.00 15.45
N GLU A 472 12.01 -10.46 16.57
CA GLU A 472 11.30 -11.08 17.71
C GLU A 472 10.55 -12.38 17.38
N ASN A 473 10.93 -13.09 16.31
CA ASN A 473 10.41 -14.42 16.05
C ASN A 473 10.93 -15.40 17.11
N VAL A 474 10.08 -15.78 18.06
CA VAL A 474 10.44 -16.62 19.21
C VAL A 474 10.98 -18.01 18.84
N TYR A 475 10.57 -18.57 17.70
CA TYR A 475 11.09 -19.86 17.22
C TYR A 475 12.51 -19.70 16.66
N ALA A 476 12.75 -18.63 15.90
CA ALA A 476 14.08 -18.30 15.41
C ALA A 476 15.02 -17.91 16.57
N MET A 477 14.57 -17.11 17.54
CA MET A 477 15.35 -16.76 18.74
C MET A 477 15.86 -18.01 19.47
N ARG A 478 15.00 -19.02 19.68
CA ARG A 478 15.38 -20.29 20.31
C ARG A 478 16.51 -20.99 19.54
N ASP A 479 16.42 -21.03 18.21
CA ASP A 479 17.40 -21.70 17.37
C ASP A 479 18.70 -20.87 17.24
N TRP A 480 18.57 -19.54 17.19
CA TRP A 480 19.68 -18.60 17.17
C TRP A 480 20.50 -18.62 18.47
N ILE A 481 19.82 -18.69 19.62
CA ILE A 481 20.46 -18.91 20.93
C ILE A 481 21.32 -20.18 20.90
N CYS A 482 20.84 -21.27 20.27
CA CYS A 482 21.61 -22.49 20.15
C CYS A 482 22.84 -22.30 19.25
N CYS A 483 22.70 -21.57 18.13
CA CYS A 483 23.82 -21.25 17.24
C CYS A 483 24.91 -20.45 17.96
N LEU A 484 24.55 -19.37 18.67
CA LEU A 484 25.48 -18.57 19.46
C LEU A 484 26.11 -19.36 20.62
N TRP A 485 25.32 -20.21 21.29
CA TRP A 485 25.81 -20.97 22.45
C TRP A 485 26.84 -22.02 22.08
N PHE A 486 26.67 -22.68 20.94
CA PHE A 486 27.54 -23.77 20.47
C PHE A 486 28.51 -23.36 19.35
N GLY A 487 28.40 -22.14 18.81
CA GLY A 487 29.18 -21.68 17.67
C GLY A 487 28.80 -22.39 16.36
N ARG A 488 27.50 -22.60 16.09
CA ARG A 488 27.04 -23.27 14.85
C ARG A 488 26.82 -22.22 13.77
N GLY A 489 27.73 -22.16 12.80
CA GLY A 489 27.63 -21.20 11.69
C GLY A 489 27.92 -19.75 12.06
N THR A 490 28.33 -19.51 13.30
CA THR A 490 28.70 -18.20 13.85
C THR A 490 29.75 -18.41 14.94
N PRO A 491 30.63 -17.44 15.23
CA PRO A 491 31.46 -17.50 16.44
C PRO A 491 30.64 -17.72 17.70
N GLN A 492 31.17 -18.48 18.65
CA GLN A 492 30.50 -18.71 19.92
C GLN A 492 30.40 -17.40 20.72
N ASP A 493 29.17 -17.00 21.06
CA ASP A 493 28.89 -15.84 21.91
C ASP A 493 27.79 -16.18 22.93
N ARG A 494 28.23 -16.70 24.08
CA ARG A 494 27.33 -17.02 25.20
C ARG A 494 26.82 -15.77 25.92
N GLY A 495 27.41 -14.61 25.71
CA GLY A 495 26.96 -13.35 26.31
C GLY A 495 25.65 -12.91 25.66
N THR A 496 25.68 -12.76 24.33
CA THR A 496 24.51 -12.42 23.52
C THR A 496 23.43 -13.49 23.64
N ALA A 497 23.79 -14.78 23.62
CA ALA A 497 22.83 -15.87 23.83
C ALA A 497 22.05 -15.74 25.16
N LYS A 498 22.69 -15.30 26.26
CA LYS A 498 22.00 -15.10 27.54
C LYS A 498 21.06 -13.90 27.52
N GLN A 499 21.43 -12.82 26.84
CA GLN A 499 20.56 -11.64 26.68
C GLN A 499 19.31 -12.00 25.87
N LEU A 500 19.50 -12.69 24.74
CA LEU A 500 18.39 -13.20 23.93
C LEU A 500 17.51 -14.18 24.72
N LEU A 501 18.10 -15.03 25.56
CA LEU A 501 17.35 -15.93 26.42
C LEU A 501 16.47 -15.18 27.44
N GLN A 502 16.96 -14.07 28.01
CA GLN A 502 16.15 -13.20 28.88
C GLN A 502 15.01 -12.54 28.10
N ARG A 503 15.27 -12.04 26.88
CA ARG A 503 14.24 -11.48 26.00
C ARG A 503 13.18 -12.53 25.64
N LEU A 504 13.62 -13.74 25.29
CA LEU A 504 12.74 -14.86 24.94
C LEU A 504 11.85 -15.27 26.13
N ASN A 505 12.33 -15.20 27.37
CA ASN A 505 11.50 -15.47 28.55
C ASN A 505 10.34 -14.48 28.70
N VAL A 506 10.58 -13.21 28.36
CA VAL A 506 9.53 -12.17 28.41
C VAL A 506 8.51 -12.38 27.30
N LEU A 507 8.96 -12.75 26.10
CA LEU A 507 8.09 -12.93 24.93
C LEU A 507 7.33 -14.26 24.93
N SER A 508 8.00 -15.36 25.31
CA SER A 508 7.45 -16.71 25.29
C SER A 508 8.17 -17.63 26.30
N PRO A 509 7.62 -17.79 27.52
CA PRO A 509 8.16 -18.69 28.54
C PRO A 509 8.34 -20.14 28.06
N ASP A 510 7.44 -20.64 27.20
CA ASP A 510 7.53 -21.99 26.64
C ASP A 510 8.73 -22.15 25.70
N MET A 511 8.97 -21.18 24.82
CA MET A 511 10.14 -21.19 23.94
C MET A 511 11.43 -20.96 24.73
N TYR A 512 11.38 -20.20 25.82
CA TYR A 512 12.50 -20.04 26.75
C TYR A 512 12.94 -21.37 27.37
N GLU A 513 12.01 -22.15 27.91
CA GLU A 513 12.35 -23.47 28.47
C GLU A 513 12.88 -24.41 27.38
N SER A 514 12.27 -24.40 26.19
CA SER A 514 12.78 -25.17 25.05
C SER A 514 14.22 -24.77 24.68
N ALA A 515 14.54 -23.47 24.67
CA ALA A 515 15.90 -22.97 24.40
C ALA A 515 16.87 -23.43 25.50
N ARG A 516 16.48 -23.31 26.78
CA ARG A 516 17.29 -23.73 27.93
C ARG A 516 17.63 -25.20 27.91
N GLU A 517 16.65 -26.06 27.61
CA GLU A 517 16.87 -27.50 27.49
C GLU A 517 17.90 -27.80 26.40
N ARG A 518 17.78 -27.18 25.23
CA ARG A 518 18.69 -27.39 24.09
C ARG A 518 20.12 -26.97 24.37
N ILE A 519 20.34 -25.91 25.16
CA ILE A 519 21.68 -25.45 25.55
C ILE A 519 22.21 -26.11 26.84
N GLY A 520 21.46 -27.05 27.43
CA GLY A 520 21.87 -27.81 28.62
C GLY A 520 21.69 -27.06 29.95
N LEU A 521 20.85 -26.02 30.00
CA LEU A 521 20.48 -25.26 31.20
C LEU A 521 19.10 -25.63 31.79
N GLY A 522 18.43 -26.63 31.22
CA GLY A 522 17.16 -27.15 31.72
C GLY A 522 17.31 -27.86 33.06
N ALA A 523 16.29 -27.78 33.91
CA ALA A 523 16.27 -28.51 35.17
C ALA A 523 16.37 -30.01 34.88
N SER A 524 17.43 -30.63 35.38
CA SER A 524 17.56 -32.08 35.50
C SER A 524 16.50 -32.60 36.47
N VAL A 525 15.23 -32.66 36.07
CA VAL A 525 14.19 -33.38 36.82
C VAL A 525 14.43 -34.90 36.72
N LYS A 526 15.14 -35.37 35.68
CA LYS A 526 15.53 -36.79 35.55
C LYS A 526 16.70 -37.24 36.42
N ASN A 527 17.65 -36.39 36.85
CA ASN A 527 18.73 -36.84 37.76
C ASN A 527 18.43 -36.66 39.25
N TRP A 528 17.27 -36.12 39.65
CA TRP A 528 16.89 -36.07 41.06
C TRP A 528 16.24 -37.38 41.53
N VAL A 529 15.42 -38.02 40.69
CA VAL A 529 14.81 -39.32 41.02
C VAL A 529 15.85 -40.46 41.03
N GLY A 530 16.88 -40.39 40.18
CA GLY A 530 17.97 -41.38 40.18
C GLY A 530 18.95 -41.29 41.35
N LYS A 531 18.98 -40.17 42.09
CA LYS A 531 19.84 -39.96 43.28
C LYS A 531 19.09 -40.07 44.61
N LEU A 532 17.77 -40.22 44.58
CA LEU A 532 16.95 -40.55 45.75
C LEU A 532 16.79 -42.07 45.95
N PHE A 533 17.13 -42.87 44.93
CA PHE A 533 17.05 -44.34 44.94
C PHE A 533 18.40 -45.05 44.71
N ALA A 534 19.53 -44.34 44.85
CA ALA A 534 20.88 -44.90 44.93
C ALA A 534 21.54 -44.38 46.21
#